data_AF-A0A397VC11-F1
#
_entry.id   AF-A0A397VC11-F1
#
_cell.length_a   1.000
_cell.length_b   1.000
_cell.length_c   1.000
_cell.angle_alpha   90.00
_cell.angle_beta   90.00
_cell.angle_gamma   90.00
#
_symmetry.space_group_name_H-M   'P 1'
#
loop_
_entity.id
_entity.type
_entity.pdbx_description
1 polymer ?
#
loop_
_entity_poly.entity_id
_entity_poly.type
_entity_poly.pdbx_seq_one_letter_code
_entity_poly.pdbx_strand_id
1 'polypeptide(L)'
;MSYFHTKKVLSIILLGLLFLILTGAVRINLKRGGFSKPQGAACVDDTECQTKICRIADRDAHKCQVSDTRENEQECRNNLACKSLNCDPTSYLCEPPLPPL
;
A
#
# COMPACT_ATOMS: atom_id res chain seq x y z
N MET A 1 21.97 52.43 16.85
CA MET A 1 21.97 51.14 16.11
C MET A 1 21.38 50.04 17.00
N SER A 2 20.09 49.73 16.90
CA SER A 2 19.47 48.63 17.67
C SER A 2 18.32 47.95 16.91
N TYR A 3 17.66 48.70 16.03
CA TYR A 3 16.52 48.24 15.22
C TYR A 3 16.86 47.27 14.07
N PHE A 4 18.14 47.15 13.69
CA PHE A 4 18.57 46.31 12.56
C PHE A 4 18.81 44.85 12.95
N HIS A 5 19.15 44.60 14.21
CA HIS A 5 19.40 43.26 14.75
C HIS A 5 18.10 42.53 15.07
N THR A 6 17.12 43.23 15.63
CA THR A 6 15.82 42.67 16.00
C THR A 6 15.02 42.19 14.79
N LYS A 7 15.07 42.89 13.65
CA LYS A 7 14.42 42.46 12.40
C LYS A 7 14.98 41.15 11.84
N LYS A 8 16.30 40.97 11.89
CA LYS A 8 16.96 39.73 11.42
C LYS A 8 16.62 38.55 12.32
N VAL A 9 16.58 38.76 13.64
CA VAL A 9 16.19 37.73 14.61
C VAL A 9 14.72 37.35 14.44
N LEU A 10 13.82 38.32 14.27
CA LEU A 10 12.39 38.04 14.02
C LEU A 10 12.20 37.23 12.74
N SER A 11 12.94 37.58 11.67
CA SER A 11 12.88 36.86 10.40
C SER A 11 13.35 35.40 10.53
N ILE A 12 14.43 35.14 11.29
CA ILE A 12 14.93 33.78 11.55
C ILE A 12 13.92 32.95 12.35
N ILE A 13 13.33 33.55 13.40
CA ILE A 13 12.30 32.88 14.22
C ILE A 13 11.08 32.54 13.37
N LEU A 14 10.62 33.48 12.52
CA LEU A 14 9.49 33.26 11.63
C LEU A 14 9.74 32.12 10.65
N LEU A 15 10.96 32.07 10.08
CA LEU A 15 11.36 31.04 9.11
C LEU A 15 11.48 29.66 9.77
N GLY A 16 11.98 29.60 11.01
CA GLY A 16 12.02 28.38 11.81
C GLY A 16 10.64 27.84 12.17
N LEU A 17 9.70 28.70 12.56
CA LEU A 17 8.31 28.30 12.83
C LEU A 17 7.60 27.78 11.56
N LEU A 18 7.82 28.43 10.43
CA LEU A 18 7.31 27.98 9.13
C LEU A 18 7.82 26.58 8.77
N PHE A 19 9.10 26.31 8.99
CA PHE A 19 9.71 25.00 8.72
C PHE A 19 9.17 23.89 9.63
N LEU A 20 8.91 24.21 10.91
CA LEU A 20 8.28 23.28 11.86
C LEU A 20 6.83 22.92 11.47
N ILE A 21 6.05 23.90 11.01
CA ILE A 21 4.68 23.66 10.54
C ILE A 21 4.67 22.80 9.27
N LEU A 22 5.56 23.10 8.31
CA LEU A 22 5.69 22.33 7.07
C LEU A 22 6.11 20.88 7.35
N THR A 23 7.11 20.66 8.20
CA THR A 23 7.56 19.30 8.57
C THR A 23 6.51 18.53 9.37
N GLY A 24 5.72 19.20 10.22
CA GLY A 24 4.58 18.60 10.93
C GLY A 24 3.44 18.18 9.99
N ALA A 25 3.07 19.03 9.02
CA ALA A 25 2.02 18.75 8.04
C ALA A 25 2.36 17.57 7.11
N VAL A 26 3.64 17.42 6.75
CA VAL A 26 4.14 16.29 5.95
C VAL A 26 4.07 14.97 6.73
N ARG A 27 4.35 14.98 8.04
CA ARG A 27 4.30 13.76 8.87
C ARG A 27 2.89 13.20 9.03
N ILE A 28 1.86 14.03 9.08
CA ILE A 28 0.47 13.59 9.28
C ILE A 28 -0.07 12.86 8.04
N ASN A 29 0.37 13.24 6.85
CA ASN A 29 -0.09 12.61 5.60
C ASN A 29 0.66 11.32 5.22
N LEU A 30 1.83 11.05 5.81
CA LEU A 30 2.56 9.79 5.54
C LEU A 30 1.89 8.55 6.14
N LYS A 31 0.99 8.70 7.11
CA LYS A 31 0.39 7.55 7.82
C LYS A 31 -0.69 6.83 7.01
N ARG A 32 -1.06 7.32 5.83
CA ARG A 32 -2.14 6.75 5.00
C ARG A 32 -1.67 6.03 3.74
N GLY A 33 -0.40 6.15 3.39
CA GLY A 33 0.22 5.37 2.32
C GLY A 33 0.93 4.16 2.92
N GLY A 34 0.17 3.13 3.30
CA GLY A 34 0.77 1.85 3.66
C GLY A 34 1.63 1.39 2.48
N PHE A 35 2.96 1.46 2.63
CA PHE A 35 3.91 0.95 1.65
C PHE A 35 3.56 -0.52 1.44
N SER A 36 2.89 -0.80 0.33
CA SER A 36 2.52 -2.16 0.00
C SER A 36 3.83 -2.94 -0.14
N LYS A 37 3.90 -4.11 0.51
CA LYS A 37 5.07 -4.94 0.60
C LYS A 37 5.47 -5.44 -0.80
N PRO A 38 6.78 -5.51 -1.10
CA PRO A 38 7.27 -6.03 -2.36
C PRO A 38 7.05 -7.55 -2.45
N GLN A 39 7.24 -8.11 -3.65
CA GLN A 39 7.22 -9.56 -3.85
C GLN A 39 8.20 -10.28 -2.91
N GLY A 40 7.81 -11.46 -2.42
CA GLY A 40 8.60 -12.30 -1.51
C GLY A 40 8.61 -11.83 -0.05
N ALA A 41 8.13 -10.62 0.23
CA ALA A 41 7.99 -10.14 1.61
C ALA A 41 6.89 -10.91 2.34
N ALA A 42 7.09 -11.10 3.65
CA ALA A 42 6.12 -11.78 4.49
C ALA A 42 4.82 -10.96 4.59
N CYS A 43 3.67 -11.61 4.47
CA CYS A 43 2.35 -10.99 4.52
C CYS A 43 1.36 -11.82 5.34
N VAL A 44 0.37 -11.14 5.90
CA VAL A 44 -0.77 -11.78 6.59
C VAL A 44 -2.01 -11.77 5.71
N ASP A 45 -2.18 -10.72 4.90
CA ASP A 45 -3.34 -10.50 4.04
C ASP A 45 -2.93 -9.89 2.70
N ASP A 46 -3.76 -10.10 1.68
CA ASP A 46 -3.62 -9.59 0.32
C ASP A 46 -3.45 -8.08 0.28
N THR A 47 -4.12 -7.36 1.18
CA THR A 47 -4.05 -5.90 1.22
C THR A 47 -2.65 -5.36 1.47
N GLU A 48 -1.81 -6.14 2.15
CA GLU A 48 -0.42 -5.77 2.46
C GLU A 48 0.48 -5.80 1.24
N CYS A 49 0.17 -6.60 0.22
CA CYS A 49 1.04 -6.82 -0.94
C CYS A 49 0.77 -5.81 -2.06
N GLN A 50 1.83 -5.38 -2.77
CA GLN A 50 1.68 -4.58 -4.00
C GLN A 50 0.84 -5.30 -5.05
N THR A 51 1.06 -6.61 -5.15
CA THR A 51 0.39 -7.51 -6.08
C THR A 51 -1.04 -7.83 -5.69
N LYS A 52 -1.46 -7.46 -4.48
CA LYS A 52 -2.74 -7.84 -3.86
C LYS A 52 -2.91 -9.35 -3.69
N ILE A 53 -1.80 -10.06 -3.59
CA ILE A 53 -1.76 -11.51 -3.47
C ILE A 53 -0.75 -11.86 -2.38
N CYS A 54 -1.27 -12.23 -1.22
CA CYS A 54 -0.59 -12.92 -0.16
C CYS A 54 -0.90 -14.41 -0.32
N ARG A 55 0.09 -15.24 -0.57
CA ARG A 55 -0.16 -16.68 -0.72
C ARG A 55 -0.50 -17.25 0.66
N ILE A 56 -1.71 -17.76 0.83
CA ILE A 56 -2.20 -18.25 2.14
C ILE A 56 -1.95 -19.77 2.29
N ALA A 57 -1.80 -20.50 1.19
CA ALA A 57 -1.58 -21.96 1.18
C ALA A 57 -0.31 -22.34 0.38
N ASP A 58 0.28 -23.50 0.70
CA ASP A 58 1.53 -24.10 0.16
C ASP A 58 2.86 -23.67 0.80
N ARG A 59 3.98 -24.17 0.24
CA ARG A 59 5.37 -23.97 0.71
C ARG A 59 5.79 -22.50 0.81
N ASP A 60 5.17 -21.61 0.06
CA ASP A 60 5.41 -20.17 0.09
C ASP A 60 4.27 -19.39 0.74
N ALA A 61 3.59 -20.02 1.71
CA ALA A 61 2.60 -19.36 2.54
C ALA A 61 3.17 -18.11 3.22
N HIS A 62 2.29 -17.14 3.44
CA HIS A 62 2.56 -15.85 4.05
C HIS A 62 3.59 -15.02 3.30
N LYS A 63 3.67 -15.11 1.96
CA LYS A 63 4.52 -14.25 1.14
C LYS A 63 3.75 -13.58 0.01
N CYS A 64 4.13 -12.34 -0.28
CA CYS A 64 3.59 -11.61 -1.42
C CYS A 64 4.03 -12.24 -2.74
N GLN A 65 3.08 -12.58 -3.60
CA GLN A 65 3.35 -13.24 -4.89
C GLN A 65 2.73 -12.46 -6.05
N VAL A 66 3.26 -12.66 -7.25
CA VAL A 66 2.70 -12.04 -8.48
C VAL A 66 1.50 -12.79 -9.03
N SER A 67 1.41 -14.08 -8.70
CA SER A 67 0.32 -14.97 -9.07
C SER A 67 0.13 -15.99 -7.94
N ASP A 68 -1.07 -16.50 -7.84
CA ASP A 68 -1.37 -17.64 -6.97
C ASP A 68 -2.16 -18.67 -7.77
N THR A 69 -2.43 -19.82 -7.15
CA THR A 69 -3.17 -20.92 -7.74
C THR A 69 -4.43 -21.19 -6.95
N ARG A 70 -5.17 -20.12 -6.59
CA ARG A 70 -6.41 -20.25 -5.83
C ARG A 70 -7.48 -20.97 -6.66
N GLU A 71 -8.15 -21.92 -6.03
CA GLU A 71 -9.26 -22.66 -6.62
C GLU A 71 -10.56 -21.85 -6.61
N ASN A 72 -11.59 -22.36 -7.27
CA ASN A 72 -12.90 -21.71 -7.30
C ASN A 72 -13.44 -21.52 -5.88
N GLU A 73 -14.26 -20.49 -5.67
CA GLU A 73 -14.85 -20.11 -4.37
C GLU A 73 -13.84 -19.65 -3.31
N GLN A 74 -12.55 -19.58 -3.65
CA GLN A 74 -11.55 -18.95 -2.78
C GLN A 74 -11.52 -17.44 -2.99
N GLU A 75 -11.28 -16.70 -1.90
CA GLU A 75 -11.19 -15.24 -1.96
C GLU A 75 -10.07 -14.80 -2.91
N CYS A 76 -10.30 -13.70 -3.61
CA CYS A 76 -9.36 -13.08 -4.51
C CYS A 76 -9.55 -11.56 -4.53
N ARG A 77 -8.44 -10.84 -4.74
CA ARG A 77 -8.47 -9.38 -4.99
C ARG A 77 -7.99 -9.02 -6.39
N ASN A 78 -7.53 -10.01 -7.14
CA ASN A 78 -6.96 -9.87 -8.47
C ASN A 78 -7.16 -11.19 -9.20
N ASN A 79 -7.45 -11.12 -10.50
CA ASN A 79 -7.52 -12.25 -11.42
C ASN A 79 -6.29 -13.16 -11.32
N LEU A 80 -5.10 -12.58 -11.17
CA LEU A 80 -3.84 -13.34 -11.05
C LEU A 80 -3.75 -14.21 -9.78
N ALA A 81 -4.63 -14.00 -8.80
CA ALA A 81 -4.72 -14.88 -7.63
C ALA A 81 -5.38 -16.22 -7.99
N CYS A 82 -6.27 -16.23 -8.98
CA CYS A 82 -7.10 -17.38 -9.33
C CYS A 82 -6.43 -18.24 -10.40
N LYS A 83 -6.52 -19.56 -10.24
CA LYS A 83 -6.07 -20.53 -11.25
C LYS A 83 -6.80 -20.35 -12.59
N SER A 84 -8.05 -19.90 -12.55
CA SER A 84 -8.89 -19.58 -13.72
C SER A 84 -8.57 -18.22 -14.36
N LEU A 85 -7.73 -17.40 -13.71
CA LEU A 85 -7.53 -15.98 -14.03
C LEU A 85 -8.82 -15.15 -14.02
N ASN A 86 -9.84 -15.61 -13.30
CA ASN A 86 -11.13 -14.94 -13.18
C ASN A 86 -11.49 -14.74 -11.70
N CYS A 87 -11.40 -13.49 -11.25
CA CYS A 87 -11.83 -13.06 -9.92
C CYS A 87 -13.08 -12.21 -10.08
N ASP A 88 -14.22 -12.66 -9.52
CA ASP A 88 -15.46 -11.90 -9.58
C ASP A 88 -15.34 -10.62 -8.72
N PRO A 89 -15.47 -9.42 -9.31
CA PRO A 89 -15.40 -8.17 -8.55
C PRO A 89 -16.57 -7.98 -7.58
N THR A 90 -17.64 -8.77 -7.69
CA THR A 90 -18.84 -8.66 -6.85
C THR A 90 -18.71 -9.50 -5.58
N SER A 91 -18.40 -10.79 -5.73
CA SER A 91 -18.23 -11.72 -4.62
C SER A 91 -16.81 -11.75 -4.06
N TYR A 92 -15.82 -11.22 -4.78
CA TYR A 92 -14.39 -11.35 -4.47
C TYR A 92 -13.94 -12.81 -4.40
N LEU A 93 -14.57 -13.70 -5.18
CA LEU A 93 -14.25 -15.11 -5.25
C LEU A 93 -13.72 -15.50 -6.63
N CYS A 94 -12.86 -16.50 -6.65
CA CYS A 94 -12.42 -17.12 -7.90
C CYS A 94 -13.58 -17.88 -8.56
N GLU A 95 -13.83 -17.57 -9.82
CA GLU A 95 -14.87 -18.18 -10.63
C GLU A 95 -14.26 -19.07 -11.73
N PRO A 96 -15.02 -20.00 -12.32
CA PRO A 96 -14.58 -20.72 -13.50
C PRO A 96 -14.19 -19.75 -14.64
N PRO A 97 -13.33 -20.21 -15.58
CA PRO A 97 -12.92 -19.38 -16.71
C PRO A 97 -14.13 -18.92 -17.53
N LEU A 98 -14.15 -17.64 -17.88
CA LEU A 98 -15.19 -17.05 -18.71
C LEU A 98 -15.22 -17.73 -20.09
N PRO A 99 -16.40 -17.97 -20.68
CA PRO A 99 -16.50 -18.50 -22.02
C PRO A 99 -15.85 -17.53 -23.03
N PRO A 100 -15.21 -18.04 -24.10
CA PRO A 100 -14.68 -17.19 -25.16
C PRO A 100 -15.82 -16.43 -25.84
N LEU A 101 -15.61 -15.12 -26.04
CA LEU A 101 -16.48 -14.22 -26.80
C LEU A 101 -16.44 -14.53 -28.31
#